data_AF-X1VS58-F1
#
_entry.id   AF-X1VS58-F1
#
_cell.length_a   1.000
_cell.length_b   1.000
_cell.length_c   1.000
_cell.angle_alpha   90.00
_cell.angle_beta   90.00
_cell.angle_gamma   90.00
#
_symmetry.space_group_name_H-M   'P 1'
#
loop_
_entity.id
_entity.type
_entity.pdbx_description
1 polymer ?
#
loop_
_entity_poly.entity_id
_entity_poly.type
_entity_poly.pdbx_seq_one_letter_code
_entity_poly.pdbx_strand_id
1 'polypeptide(L)' 'SSFQLPVELEDERLSTSKAEKFLIETDRSRKKRKKVIDRISAVIILQSFLDRRMMNKEIKK' A
#
# COMPACT_ATOMS: atom_id res chain seq x y z
N SER A 1 20.50 -9.35 7.84
CA SER A 1 19.12 -9.89 7.75
C SER A 1 18.72 -10.40 9.14
N SER A 2 18.16 -9.53 10.00
CA SER A 2 18.14 -9.72 11.47
C SER A 2 16.78 -10.12 12.07
N PHE A 3 15.77 -10.42 11.25
CA PHE A 3 14.43 -10.77 11.75
C PHE A 3 14.05 -12.14 11.20
N GLN A 4 13.82 -13.12 12.08
CA GLN A 4 13.34 -14.47 11.75
C GLN A 4 11.81 -14.46 11.57
N LEU A 5 11.29 -13.47 10.84
CA LEU A 5 9.87 -13.34 10.55
C LEU A 5 9.58 -13.87 9.15
N PRO A 6 8.40 -14.48 8.93
CA PRO A 6 7.97 -14.86 7.59
C PRO A 6 7.90 -13.61 6.70
N VAL A 7 8.51 -13.69 5.52
CA VAL A 7 8.49 -12.63 4.51
C VAL A 7 7.61 -13.08 3.36
N GLU A 8 6.63 -12.24 3.01
CA GLU A 8 5.74 -12.44 1.88
C GLU A 8 6.06 -11.39 0.81
N LEU A 9 6.09 -11.79 -0.45
CA LEU A 9 6.32 -10.88 -1.56
C LEU A 9 5.00 -10.35 -2.10
N GLU A 10 4.96 -9.07 -2.37
CA GLU A 10 3.83 -8.37 -2.99
C GLU A 10 4.27 -7.52 -4.17
N ASP A 11 3.37 -7.42 -5.15
CA ASP A 11 3.58 -6.55 -6.29
C ASP A 11 3.19 -5.11 -5.95
N GLU A 12 4.19 -4.25 -5.76
CA GLU A 12 3.99 -2.85 -5.36
C GLU A 12 3.65 -1.92 -6.54
N ARG A 13 3.53 -2.42 -7.77
CA ARG A 13 3.28 -1.58 -8.95
C ARG A 13 2.01 -0.73 -8.75
N LEU A 14 2.04 0.48 -9.28
CA LEU A 14 0.96 1.49 -9.20
C LEU A 14 0.67 2.06 -7.79
N SER A 15 1.35 1.60 -6.72
CA SER A 15 1.14 2.11 -5.36
C SER A 15 1.41 3.61 -5.24
N THR A 16 2.48 4.12 -5.85
CA THR A 16 2.80 5.56 -5.90
C THR A 16 1.74 6.36 -6.66
N SER A 17 1.23 5.83 -7.79
CA SER A 17 0.18 6.50 -8.56
C SER A 17 -1.15 6.55 -7.81
N LYS A 18 -1.51 5.47 -7.12
CA LYS A 18 -2.69 5.42 -6.26
C LYS A 18 -2.55 6.39 -5.07
N ALA A 19 -1.39 6.42 -4.43
CA ALA A 19 -1.09 7.36 -3.34
C ALA A 19 -1.19 8.82 -3.79
N GLU A 20 -0.66 9.13 -4.97
CA GLU A 20 -0.71 10.47 -5.55
C GLU A 20 -2.14 10.90 -5.87
N LYS A 21 -2.95 10.02 -6.48
CA LYS A 21 -4.38 10.29 -6.75
C LYS A 21 -5.15 10.55 -5.45
N PHE A 22 -5.02 9.67 -4.46
CA PHE A 22 -5.66 9.82 -3.15
C PHE A 22 -5.26 11.14 -2.47
N LEU A 23 -3.98 11.51 -2.52
CA LEU A 23 -3.49 12.76 -1.93
C LEU A 23 -3.95 14.00 -2.71
N ILE A 24 -4.10 13.92 -4.04
CA ILE A 24 -4.67 15.01 -4.85
C ILE A 24 -6.14 15.24 -4.48
N GLU A 25 -6.89 14.16 -4.27
CA GLU A 25 -8.31 14.20 -3.89
C GLU A 25 -8.51 14.76 -2.47
N THR A 26 -7.56 14.52 -1.55
CA THR A 26 -7.69 14.88 -0.13
C THR A 26 -6.93 16.13 0.31
N ASP A 27 -5.91 16.61 -0.41
CA ASP A 27 -5.10 17.78 0.00
C ASP A 27 -4.74 18.73 -1.17
N ARG A 28 -5.05 20.02 -0.99
CA ARG A 28 -4.85 21.10 -1.98
C ARG A 28 -3.36 21.49 -2.13
N SER A 29 -2.49 21.25 -1.14
CA SER A 29 -1.09 21.72 -1.17
C SER A 29 -0.07 20.65 -1.60
N ARG A 30 0.53 20.81 -2.79
CA ARG A 30 1.60 19.92 -3.33
C ARG A 30 2.76 19.69 -2.34
N LYS A 31 3.16 20.70 -1.57
CA LYS A 31 4.29 20.63 -0.63
C LYS A 31 4.03 19.69 0.54
N LYS A 32 2.76 19.57 0.97
CA LYS A 32 2.35 18.64 2.02
C LYS A 32 2.32 17.20 1.49
N ARG A 33 1.75 16.98 0.29
CA ARG A 33 1.66 15.66 -0.36
C ARG A 33 3.01 14.94 -0.48
N LYS A 34 4.08 15.64 -0.90
CA LYS A 34 5.41 15.03 -1.05
C LYS A 34 5.98 14.46 0.27
N LYS A 35 5.55 14.97 1.43
CA LYS A 35 6.03 14.48 2.74
C LYS A 35 5.32 13.21 3.22
N VAL A 36 4.15 12.89 2.69
CA VAL A 36 3.31 11.78 3.17
C VAL A 36 3.13 10.66 2.14
N ILE A 37 3.59 10.87 0.90
CA ILE A 37 3.41 9.90 -0.19
C ILE A 37 4.02 8.52 0.13
N ASP A 38 5.23 8.47 0.68
CA ASP A 38 5.91 7.20 0.99
C ASP A 38 5.14 6.38 2.05
N ARG A 39 4.61 7.06 3.08
CA ARG A 39 3.79 6.42 4.11
C ARG A 39 2.50 5.86 3.51
N ILE A 40 1.86 6.60 2.61
CA ILE A 40 0.62 6.16 1.97
C ILE A 40 0.89 5.00 1.01
N SER A 41 1.99 5.04 0.26
CA SER A 41 2.41 3.90 -0.56
C SER A 41 2.57 2.63 0.28
N ALA A 42 3.24 2.70 1.44
CA ALA A 42 3.37 1.56 2.35
C ALA A 42 2.02 1.02 2.84
N VAL A 43 1.07 1.91 3.17
CA VAL A 43 -0.29 1.52 3.56
C VAL A 43 -1.03 0.83 2.40
N ILE A 44 -0.90 1.34 1.18
CA ILE A 44 -1.54 0.77 -0.01
C ILE A 44 -0.99 -0.64 -0.30
N ILE A 45 0.32 -0.84 -0.16
CA ILE A 45 0.97 -2.15 -0.33
C ILE A 45 0.41 -3.14 0.71
N LEU A 46 0.35 -2.73 1.98
CA LEU A 46 -0.23 -3.56 3.04
C LEU A 46 -1.71 -3.88 2.78
N GLN A 47 -2.50 -2.90 2.33
CA GLN A 47 -3.90 -3.12 2.01
C GLN A 47 -4.05 -4.14 0.87
N SER A 48 -3.24 -4.02 -0.18
CA SER A 48 -3.21 -4.97 -1.30
C SER A 48 -2.90 -6.40 -0.82
N PHE A 49 -1.94 -6.57 0.08
CA PHE A 49 -1.63 -7.86 0.70
C PHE A 49 -2.82 -8.44 1.46
N LEU A 50 -3.46 -7.63 2.30
CA LEU A 50 -4.58 -8.05 3.13
C LEU A 50 -5.78 -8.45 2.27
N ASP A 51 -6.10 -7.67 1.24
CA ASP A 51 -7.21 -7.95 0.32
C ASP A 51 -6.99 -9.28 -0.42
N ARG A 52 -5.78 -9.50 -0.94
CA ARG A 52 -5.40 -10.78 -1.59
C ARG A 52 -5.52 -11.96 -0.62
N ARG A 53 -5.04 -11.79 0.61
CA ARG A 53 -5.09 -12.83 1.65
C ARG A 53 -6.54 -13.16 2.03
N MET A 54 -7.42 -12.16 2.11
CA MET A 54 -8.84 -12.35 2.37
C MET A 54 -9.53 -13.12 1.23
N MET A 55 -9.31 -12.72 -0.03
CA MET A 55 -9.89 -13.41 -1.19
C MET A 55 -9.44 -14.88 -1.27
N ASN A 56 -8.17 -15.17 -1.00
CA ASN A 56 -7.66 -16.55 -0.94
C ASN A 56 -8.31 -17.38 0.18
N LYS A 57 -8.71 -16.75 1.28
CA LYS A 57 -9.42 -17.43 2.38
C LYS A 57 -10.86 -17.76 2.01
N GLU A 58 -11.52 -16.90 1.24
CA GLU A 58 -12.88 -17.11 0.75
C GLU A 58 -12.95 -18.23 -0.29
N ILE A 59 -11.99 -18.28 -1.23
CA ILE A 59 -11.92 -19.35 -2.25
C ILE A 59 -11.68 -20.74 -1.63
N LYS A 60 -11.05 -20.80 -0.45
CA LYS A 60 -10.74 -22.05 0.28
C LYS A 60 -11.85 -22.51 1.23
N LYS A 61 -12.94 -21.75 1.36
CA LYS A 61 -14.15 -22.18 2.07
C LYS A 61 -15.04 -23.01 1.15
#